data_AF-A0ABD2KQA9-F1
#
_entry.id   AF-A0ABD2KQA9-F1
#
_cell.length_a   1.000
_cell.length_b   1.000
_cell.length_c   1.000
_cell.angle_alpha   90.00
_cell.angle_beta   90.00
_cell.angle_gamma   90.00
#
_symmetry.space_group_name_H-M   'P 1'
#
loop_
_entity.id
_entity.type
_entity.pdbx_description
1 polymer ?
#
loop_
_entity_poly.entity_id
_entity_poly.type
_entity_poly.pdbx_seq_one_letter_code
_entity_poly.pdbx_strand_id
1 'polypeptide(L)'
;MGKEKDFLNDLTINQKLFSKVYLPKSMPRANDFAFATTACDSLLITAQSSTYAWWIAYLMPDNATIFYNSKFDKGNHLFLQSFV
;
A
#
# COMPACT_ATOMS: atom_id res chain seq x y z
N MET A 1 -15.78 -11.49 6.04
CA MET A 1 -15.84 -10.03 6.25
C MET A 1 -16.05 -9.78 7.74
N GLY A 2 -15.08 -9.20 8.44
CA GLY A 2 -15.31 -8.77 9.84
C GLY A 2 -14.23 -9.16 10.84
N LYS A 3 -13.04 -8.55 10.76
CA LYS A 3 -12.05 -8.39 11.86
C LYS A 3 -11.17 -7.13 11.69
N GLU A 4 -11.62 -6.14 10.93
CA GLU A 4 -10.77 -4.98 10.59
C GLU A 4 -10.59 -4.02 11.78
N LYS A 5 -11.62 -3.87 12.62
CA LYS A 5 -11.58 -2.98 13.78
C LYS A 5 -10.64 -3.47 14.87
N ASP A 6 -10.54 -4.78 15.06
CA ASP A 6 -9.67 -5.39 16.07
C ASP A 6 -8.21 -5.32 15.62
N PHE A 7 -7.95 -5.52 14.32
CA PHE A 7 -6.60 -5.42 13.73
C PHE A 7 -5.98 -4.03 13.89
N LEU A 8 -6.77 -2.96 13.70
CA LEU A 8 -6.28 -1.59 13.85
C LEU A 8 -6.00 -1.22 15.31
N ASN A 9 -6.71 -1.82 16.26
CA ASN A 9 -6.45 -1.65 17.69
C ASN A 9 -5.23 -2.46 18.17
N ASP A 10 -4.95 -3.59 17.53
CA ASP A 10 -3.82 -4.48 17.85
C ASP A 10 -2.50 -4.00 17.22
N LEU A 11 -2.58 -3.29 16.10
CA LEU A 11 -1.47 -2.48 15.63
C LEU A 11 -1.26 -1.34 16.62
N THR A 12 -0.17 -1.40 17.39
CA THR A 12 0.35 -0.28 18.18
C THR A 12 0.86 0.81 17.22
N ILE A 13 -0.06 1.44 16.49
CA ILE A 13 0.20 2.56 15.61
C ILE A 13 0.65 3.69 16.52
N ASN A 14 1.94 3.98 16.50
CA ASN A 14 2.49 5.10 17.25
C ASN A 14 1.92 6.38 16.62
N GLN A 15 0.81 6.88 17.17
CA GLN A 15 0.04 8.01 16.63
C GLN A 15 0.88 9.29 16.52
N LYS A 16 2.04 9.34 17.18
CA LYS A 16 3.02 10.41 17.05
C LYS A 16 3.69 10.47 15.66
N LEU A 17 3.72 9.36 14.92
CA LEU A 17 4.27 9.26 13.57
C LEU A 17 3.25 9.46 12.46
N PHE A 18 1.96 9.21 12.70
CA PHE A 18 0.91 9.29 11.68
C PHE A 18 -0.04 10.44 11.99
N SER A 19 0.07 11.53 11.22
CA SER A 19 -0.73 12.74 11.42
C SER A 19 -2.22 12.54 11.07
N LYS A 20 -2.51 11.78 10.01
CA LYS A 20 -3.87 11.48 9.55
C LYS A 20 -3.91 10.07 8.96
N VAL A 21 -4.91 9.30 9.36
CA VAL A 21 -5.18 7.97 8.80
C VAL A 21 -6.54 8.02 8.10
N TYR A 22 -6.55 7.66 6.81
CA TYR A 22 -7.78 7.61 6.01
C TYR A 22 -8.18 6.16 5.76
N LEU A 23 -9.32 5.75 6.31
CA LEU A 23 -9.89 4.41 6.11
C LEU A 23 -11.26 4.54 5.42
N PRO A 24 -11.33 4.35 4.10
CA PRO A 24 -12.61 4.43 3.42
C PRO A 24 -13.50 3.23 3.78
N LYS A 25 -14.73 3.51 4.22
CA LYS A 25 -15.72 2.47 4.57
C LYS A 25 -16.13 1.61 3.36
N SER A 26 -16.14 2.22 2.18
CA SER A 26 -16.35 1.58 0.88
C SER A 26 -15.93 2.57 -0.18
N MET A 27 -14.93 2.23 -0.99
CA MET A 27 -14.48 3.04 -2.12
C MET A 27 -14.57 2.19 -3.40
N PRO A 28 -15.11 2.74 -4.51
CA PRO A 28 -15.05 2.06 -5.80
C PRO A 28 -13.60 1.82 -6.21
N ARG A 29 -13.32 0.69 -6.86
CA ARG A 29 -11.96 0.33 -7.28
C ARG A 29 -11.27 1.40 -8.12
N ALA A 30 -12.03 2.14 -8.94
CA ALA A 30 -11.51 3.23 -9.76
C ALA A 30 -11.05 4.44 -8.92
N ASN A 31 -11.73 4.72 -7.80
CA ASN A 31 -11.36 5.81 -6.91
C ASN A 31 -10.07 5.48 -6.14
N ASP A 32 -9.87 4.21 -5.75
CA ASP A 32 -8.61 3.75 -5.16
C ASP A 32 -7.43 3.98 -6.13
N PHE A 33 -7.62 3.70 -7.42
CA PHE A 33 -6.63 3.98 -8.47
C PHE A 33 -6.32 5.47 -8.55
N ALA A 34 -7.35 6.31 -8.71
CA ALA A 34 -7.18 7.75 -8.82
C ALA A 34 -6.51 8.33 -7.57
N PHE A 35 -6.90 7.87 -6.37
CA PHE A 35 -6.31 8.32 -5.12
C PHE A 35 -4.84 7.94 -5.02
N ALA A 36 -4.49 6.68 -5.30
CA ALA A 36 -3.11 6.23 -5.23
C ALA A 36 -2.19 6.94 -6.24
N THR A 37 -2.67 7.24 -7.45
CA THR A 37 -1.83 7.87 -8.49
C THR A 37 -1.73 9.39 -8.37
N THR A 38 -2.67 10.04 -7.67
CA THR A 38 -2.71 11.52 -7.56
C THR A 38 -2.34 12.05 -6.18
N ALA A 39 -2.55 11.27 -5.12
CA ALA A 39 -2.40 11.73 -3.74
C ALA A 39 -1.36 10.96 -2.91
N CYS A 40 -0.80 9.87 -3.43
CA CYS A 40 0.20 9.06 -2.72
C CYS A 40 1.58 9.18 -3.37
N ASP A 41 2.59 9.49 -2.54
CA ASP A 41 4.01 9.42 -2.93
C ASP A 41 4.61 8.03 -2.66
N SER A 42 3.87 7.14 -2.00
CA SER A 42 4.34 5.81 -1.66
C SER A 42 3.20 4.81 -1.60
N LEU A 43 3.47 3.56 -2.02
CA LEU A 43 2.52 2.46 -2.04
C LEU A 43 3.10 1.25 -1.33
N LEU A 44 2.36 0.68 -0.38
CA LEU A 44 2.71 -0.58 0.29
C LEU A 44 1.82 -1.72 -0.22
N ILE A 45 2.43 -2.72 -0.84
CA ILE A 45 1.76 -3.90 -1.39
C ILE A 45 1.94 -5.08 -0.45
N THR A 46 0.87 -5.51 0.21
CA THR A 46 0.87 -6.68 1.10
C THR A 46 0.61 -8.00 0.36
N ALA A 47 -0.01 -7.94 -0.83
CA ALA A 47 -0.27 -9.07 -1.71
C ALA A 47 0.38 -8.85 -3.08
N GLN A 48 1.65 -9.23 -3.20
CA GLN A 48 2.45 -8.94 -4.40
C GLN A 48 1.99 -9.65 -5.68
N SER A 49 1.25 -10.75 -5.57
CA SER A 49 0.66 -11.45 -6.73
C SER A 49 -0.67 -10.82 -7.19
N SER A 50 -1.08 -9.70 -6.60
CA SER A 50 -2.32 -9.00 -6.96
C SER A 50 -2.11 -8.17 -8.22
N THR A 51 -2.79 -8.56 -9.31
CA THR A 51 -2.83 -7.76 -10.55
C THR A 51 -3.37 -6.35 -10.30
N TYR A 52 -4.29 -6.21 -9.35
CA TYR A 52 -4.82 -4.92 -8.94
C TYR A 52 -3.74 -4.00 -8.34
N ALA A 53 -2.93 -4.51 -7.42
CA ALA A 53 -1.84 -3.73 -6.81
C ALA A 53 -0.72 -3.42 -7.81
N TRP A 54 -0.44 -4.35 -8.73
CA TRP A 54 0.52 -4.16 -9.80
C TRP A 54 0.13 -3.01 -10.72
N TRP A 55 -1.14 -2.94 -11.15
CA TRP A 55 -1.62 -1.83 -11.98
C TRP A 55 -1.57 -0.49 -11.26
N ILE A 56 -1.83 -0.45 -9.95
CA ILE A 56 -1.69 0.79 -9.18
C ILE A 56 -0.24 1.23 -9.18
N ALA A 57 0.68 0.33 -8.85
CA ALA A 57 2.13 0.60 -8.85
C ALA A 57 2.63 1.10 -10.21
N TYR A 58 2.15 0.50 -11.30
CA TYR A 58 2.51 0.88 -12.67
C TYR A 58 2.02 2.29 -13.04
N LEU A 59 0.86 2.71 -12.52
CA LEU A 59 0.28 4.02 -12.84
C LEU A 59 0.74 5.14 -11.89
N MET A 60 1.55 4.82 -10.87
CA MET A 60 2.08 5.84 -9.97
C MET A 60 3.13 6.70 -10.67
N PRO A 61 3.32 7.95 -10.23
CA PRO A 61 4.39 8.81 -10.70
C PRO A 61 5.78 8.17 -10.52
N ASP A 62 6.74 8.49 -11.40
CA ASP A 62 8.11 7.92 -11.37
C ASP A 62 8.87 8.19 -10.05
N ASN A 63 8.49 9.24 -9.32
CA ASN A 63 9.06 9.58 -8.01
C ASN A 63 8.40 8.83 -6.84
N ALA A 64 7.38 8.01 -7.11
CA ALA A 64 6.69 7.26 -6.08
C ALA A 64 7.51 6.06 -5.59
N THR A 65 7.47 5.81 -4.28
CA THR A 65 8.18 4.67 -3.67
C THR A 65 7.25 3.49 -3.45
N ILE A 66 7.54 2.37 -4.11
CA ILE A 66 6.74 1.14 -4.00
C ILE A 66 7.45 0.16 -3.06
N PHE A 67 6.75 -0.25 -2.00
CA PHE A 67 7.20 -1.23 -1.02
C PHE A 67 6.41 -2.52 -1.17
N TYR A 68 7.08 -3.67 -1.24
CA TYR A 68 6.43 -4.97 -1.23
C TYR A 68 7.24 -6.00 -0.43
N ASN A 69 6.54 -7.02 0.08
CA ASN A 69 7.17 -8.07 0.86
C ASN A 69 7.95 -9.04 -0.05
N SER A 70 9.27 -9.05 0.09
CA SER A 70 10.17 -9.84 -0.72
C SER A 70 10.27 -11.31 -0.34
N LYS A 71 9.53 -11.84 0.66
CA LYS A 71 9.65 -13.24 1.11
C LYS A 71 9.34 -14.33 0.06
N PHE A 72 9.13 -13.97 -1.20
CA PHE A 72 9.08 -14.89 -2.34
C PHE A 72 10.37 -14.88 -3.18
N ASP A 73 11.31 -14.00 -2.86
CA ASP A 73 12.72 -14.10 -3.19
C ASP A 73 13.48 -14.48 -1.89
N LYS A 74 14.55 -15.26 -2.00
CA LYS A 74 15.17 -15.98 -0.86
C LYS A 74 15.99 -15.07 0.10
N GLY A 75 15.50 -13.89 0.48
CA GLY A 75 16.21 -12.98 1.40
C GLY A 75 15.29 -11.96 2.07
N ASN A 76 15.40 -11.82 3.39
CA ASN A 76 14.59 -10.93 4.24
C ASN A 76 14.93 -9.43 4.05
N HIS A 77 14.66 -8.85 2.88
CA HIS A 77 14.85 -7.41 2.62
C HIS A 77 13.71 -6.85 1.77
N LEU A 78 12.98 -5.84 2.26
CA LEU A 78 12.00 -5.10 1.46
C LEU A 78 12.72 -4.45 0.28
N PHE A 79 12.46 -4.92 -0.93
CA PHE A 79 13.11 -4.41 -2.14
C PHE A 79 12.42 -3.13 -2.63
N LEU A 80 13.23 -2.15 -2.98
CA LEU A 80 12.83 -0.99 -3.79
C LEU A 80 13.01 -1.40 -5.25
N GLN A 81 11.93 -1.63 -5.97
CA GLN A 81 12.01 -1.78 -7.42
C GLN A 81 11.54 -0.50 -8.09
N SER A 82 12.50 0.32 -8.52
CA SER A 82 12.28 1.34 -9.54
C SER A 82 12.09 0.62 -10.87
N PHE A 83 10.89 0.67 -11.43
CA PHE A 83 10.65 0.19 -12.78
C PHE A 83 11.19 1.25 -13.75
N VAL A 84 12.37 0.99 -14.31
CA VAL A 84 12.88 1.63 -15.55
C VAL A 84 12.77 0.61 -16.67
#